data_AF-A0A3N6I831-F1
#
_entry.id   AF-A0A3N6I831-F1
#
_cell.length_a   1.000
_cell.length_b   1.000
_cell.length_c   1.000
_cell.angle_alpha   90.00
_cell.angle_beta   90.00
_cell.angle_gamma   90.00
#
_symmetry.space_group_name_H-M   'P 1'
#
loop_
_entity.id
_entity.type
_entity.pdbx_description
1 polymer ?
#
loop_
_entity_poly.entity_id
_entity_poly.type
_entity_poly.pdbx_seq_one_letter_code
_entity_poly.pdbx_strand_id
1 'polypeptide(L)'
;MSDEQPPPETGDQPMTITEICAEHGVSRQTLHAIRANPNSGFPAAVIEPGSTRQKYPRKAVAAYFADHPLRPGRRTDLETGE
;
A
#
# COMPACT_ATOMS: atom_id res chain seq x y z
N MET A 1 -3.22 -25.22 18.22
CA MET A 1 -3.61 -23.83 18.47
C MET A 1 -3.52 -23.11 17.15
N SER A 2 -4.68 -22.67 16.68
CA SER A 2 -4.91 -22.12 15.35
C SER A 2 -4.26 -20.75 15.20
N ASP A 3 -3.51 -20.57 14.12
CA ASP A 3 -3.38 -19.29 13.43
C ASP A 3 -3.38 -19.58 11.92
N GLU A 4 -4.47 -20.18 11.46
CA GLU A 4 -4.74 -20.30 10.03
C GLU A 4 -5.35 -18.97 9.60
N GLN A 5 -4.49 -17.96 9.40
CA GLN A 5 -4.86 -16.80 8.59
C GLN A 5 -5.28 -17.35 7.23
N PRO A 6 -6.53 -17.12 6.76
CA PRO A 6 -6.92 -17.57 5.44
C PRO A 6 -5.94 -16.95 4.43
N PRO A 7 -5.37 -17.76 3.50
CA PRO A 7 -4.64 -17.18 2.40
C PRO A 7 -5.57 -16.20 1.70
N PRO A 8 -5.13 -14.98 1.36
CA PRO A 8 -5.91 -14.10 0.50
C PRO A 8 -5.95 -14.70 -0.91
N GLU A 9 -6.76 -15.75 -1.09
CA GLU A 9 -7.13 -16.33 -2.37
C GLU A 9 -8.09 -15.38 -3.08
N THR A 10 -7.58 -14.31 -3.69
CA THR A 10 -8.31 -13.66 -4.81
C THR A 10 -7.39 -12.80 -5.67
N GLY A 11 -6.45 -13.39 -6.42
CA GLY A 11 -5.89 -12.79 -7.65
C GLY A 11 -5.34 -11.36 -7.58
N ASP A 12 -5.10 -10.83 -6.37
CA ASP A 12 -4.72 -9.45 -6.12
C ASP A 12 -3.25 -9.46 -5.77
N GLN A 13 -2.41 -9.26 -6.79
CA GLN A 13 -0.97 -9.32 -6.61
C GLN A 13 -0.55 -8.30 -5.54
N PRO A 14 0.04 -8.77 -4.43
CA PRO A 14 0.42 -7.89 -3.34
C PRO A 14 1.64 -7.06 -3.77
N MET A 15 1.60 -5.77 -3.44
CA MET A 15 2.49 -4.75 -3.94
C MET A 15 3.50 -4.33 -2.88
N THR A 16 4.66 -3.89 -3.32
CA THR A 16 5.65 -3.27 -2.44
C THR A 16 5.34 -1.79 -2.21
N ILE A 17 5.92 -1.20 -1.16
CA ILE A 17 5.86 0.24 -0.88
C ILE A 17 6.21 1.08 -2.12
N THR A 18 7.21 0.65 -2.88
CA THR A 18 7.65 1.36 -4.10
C THR A 18 6.56 1.39 -5.17
N GLU A 19 5.86 0.27 -5.38
CA GLU A 19 4.78 0.18 -6.35
C GLU A 19 3.58 1.05 -5.93
N ILE A 20 3.19 0.99 -4.65
CA ILE A 20 2.13 1.84 -4.08
C ILE A 20 2.44 3.32 -4.30
N CYS A 21 3.69 3.73 -4.05
CA CYS A 21 4.15 5.09 -4.28
C CYS A 21 4.08 5.53 -5.75
N ALA A 22 4.39 4.62 -6.68
CA ALA A 22 4.32 4.88 -8.11
C ALA A 22 2.87 4.97 -8.60
N GLU A 23 2.01 4.03 -8.21
CA GLU A 23 0.63 3.97 -8.67
C GLU A 23 -0.26 5.07 -8.10
N HIS A 24 -0.15 5.34 -6.79
CA HIS A 24 -0.97 6.33 -6.11
C HIS A 24 -0.34 7.72 -6.09
N GLY A 25 0.86 7.88 -6.66
CA GLY A 25 1.54 9.16 -6.68
C GLY A 25 1.86 9.67 -5.27
N VAL A 26 2.26 8.82 -4.33
CA VAL A 26 2.71 9.26 -2.99
C VAL A 26 4.20 9.03 -2.74
N SER A 27 4.81 9.89 -1.91
CA SER A 27 6.20 9.72 -1.49
C SER A 27 6.33 8.58 -0.48
N ARG A 28 7.46 7.86 -0.51
CA ARG A 28 7.75 6.79 0.47
C ARG A 28 7.67 7.29 1.91
N GLN A 29 8.18 8.50 2.18
CA GLN A 29 8.09 9.16 3.49
C GLN A 29 6.64 9.31 3.96
N THR A 30 5.75 9.80 3.08
CA THR A 30 4.32 9.93 3.37
C THR A 30 3.70 8.57 3.67
N LEU A 31 4.04 7.54 2.89
CA LEU A 31 3.53 6.19 3.13
C LEU A 31 4.01 5.62 4.47
N HIS A 32 5.28 5.84 4.82
CA HIS A 32 5.82 5.46 6.13
C HIS A 32 5.12 6.19 7.27
N ALA A 33 4.83 7.49 7.13
CA ALA A 33 4.11 8.27 8.13
C ALA A 33 2.67 7.79 8.32
N ILE A 34 1.97 7.48 7.21
CA ILE A 34 0.63 6.88 7.22
C ILE A 34 0.67 5.53 7.95
N ARG A 35 1.60 4.65 7.58
CA ARG A 35 1.78 3.34 8.21
C ARG A 35 2.16 3.42 9.69
N ALA A 36 2.94 4.42 10.09
CA ALA A 36 3.31 4.64 11.48
C ALA A 36 2.12 5.14 12.32
N ASN A 37 1.09 5.71 11.69
CA ASN A 37 -0.11 6.17 12.37
C ASN A 37 -1.16 5.04 12.45
N PRO A 38 -1.45 4.49 13.65
CA PRO A 38 -2.45 3.44 13.80
C PRO A 38 -3.89 3.90 13.51
N ASN A 39 -4.15 5.21 13.55
CA ASN A 39 -5.45 5.80 13.25
C ASN A 39 -5.61 6.15 11.77
N SER A 40 -4.59 5.89 10.93
CA SER A 40 -4.69 6.19 9.51
C SER A 40 -5.76 5.33 8.83
N GLY A 41 -5.95 4.08 9.27
CA GLY A 41 -6.78 3.10 8.56
C GLY A 41 -6.04 2.42 7.40
N PHE A 42 -4.73 2.61 7.28
CA PHE A 42 -3.93 2.00 6.22
C PHE A 42 -3.86 0.47 6.37
N PRO A 43 -3.95 -0.30 5.27
CA PRO A 43 -3.97 -1.75 5.33
C PRO A 43 -2.68 -2.34 5.93
N ALA A 44 -2.84 -3.45 6.65
CA ALA A 44 -1.73 -4.18 7.22
C ALA A 44 -0.85 -4.81 6.13
N ALA A 45 0.45 -4.82 6.37
CA ALA A 45 1.38 -5.54 5.52
C ALA A 45 1.19 -7.05 5.70
N VAL A 46 1.16 -7.77 4.58
CA VAL A 46 1.24 -9.22 4.53
C VAL A 46 2.71 -9.59 4.36
N ILE A 47 3.22 -10.39 5.29
CA ILE A 47 4.55 -10.98 5.22
C ILE A 47 4.36 -12.40 4.69
N GLU A 48 4.89 -12.68 3.49
CA GLU A 48 4.79 -14.02 2.96
C GLU A 48 5.76 -14.96 3.70
N PRO A 49 5.32 -16.19 4.05
CA PRO A 49 6.16 -17.15 4.74
C PRO A 49 7.39 -17.47 3.88
N GLY A 50 8.58 -17.19 4.42
CA GLY A 50 9.86 -17.33 3.70
C GLY A 50 10.41 -16.04 3.09
N SER A 51 9.70 -14.90 3.23
CA SER A 51 10.21 -13.59 2.85
C SER A 51 10.15 -12.62 4.02
N THR A 52 11.23 -11.86 4.23
CA THR A 52 11.22 -10.72 5.15
C THR A 52 10.57 -9.47 4.54
N ARG A 53 10.20 -9.54 3.25
CA ARG A 53 9.62 -8.41 2.52
C ARG A 53 8.13 -8.31 2.82
N GLN A 54 7.75 -7.15 3.36
CA GLN A 54 6.37 -6.75 3.54
C GLN A 54 5.75 -6.40 2.19
N LYS A 55 4.63 -7.04 1.86
CA LYS A 55 3.81 -6.70 0.71
C LYS A 55 2.43 -6.25 1.18
N TYR A 56 1.72 -5.50 0.36
CA TYR A 56 0.42 -4.92 0.70
C TYR A 56 -0.61 -5.33 -0.35
N PRO A 57 -1.80 -5.77 0.04
CA PRO A 57 -2.84 -6.12 -0.93
C PRO A 57 -3.28 -4.87 -1.72
N ARG A 58 -3.11 -4.92 -3.05
CA ARG A 58 -3.41 -3.83 -3.99
C ARG A 58 -4.83 -3.29 -3.81
N LYS A 59 -5.82 -4.18 -3.69
CA LYS A 59 -7.23 -3.81 -3.50
C LYS A 59 -7.47 -3.03 -2.21
N ALA A 60 -6.85 -3.44 -1.10
CA ALA A 60 -7.04 -2.75 0.17
C ALA A 60 -6.36 -1.37 0.16
N VAL A 61 -5.20 -1.29 -0.48
CA VAL A 61 -4.50 -0.03 -0.71
C VAL A 61 -5.36 0.89 -1.58
N ALA A 62 -5.86 0.41 -2.73
CA ALA A 62 -6.73 1.19 -3.60
C ALA A 62 -8.01 1.67 -2.90
N ALA A 63 -8.66 0.81 -2.11
CA ALA A 63 -9.82 1.18 -1.30
C ALA A 63 -9.48 2.28 -0.28
N TYR A 64 -8.32 2.17 0.38
CA TYR A 64 -7.83 3.18 1.31
C TYR A 64 -7.63 4.53 0.63
N PHE A 65 -6.95 4.59 -0.53
CA PHE A 65 -6.74 5.84 -1.25
C PHE A 65 -8.02 6.40 -1.89
N ALA A 66 -9.01 5.54 -2.16
CA ALA A 66 -10.32 5.97 -2.64
C ALA A 66 -11.15 6.63 -1.52
N ASP A 67 -11.13 6.06 -0.31
CA ASP A 67 -11.85 6.58 0.87
C ASP A 67 -11.13 7.78 1.52
N HIS A 68 -9.79 7.71 1.52
CA HIS A 68 -8.89 8.77 1.94
C HIS A 68 -8.17 9.33 0.71
N PRO A 69 -8.83 10.20 -0.07
CA PRO A 69 -8.15 10.92 -1.13
C PRO A 69 -7.12 11.82 -0.45
N LEU A 70 -5.89 11.31 -0.35
CA LEU A 70 -4.75 12.16 -0.08
C LEU A 70 -4.80 13.18 -1.19
N ARG A 71 -5.01 14.44 -0.81
CA ARG A 71 -4.81 15.56 -1.72
C ARG A 71 -3.32 15.79 -1.68
N PRO A 72 -2.49 15.15 -2.53
CA PRO A 72 -1.13 15.62 -2.66
C PRO A 72 -1.29 17.06 -3.09
N GLY A 73 -0.77 18.00 -2.31
CA GLY A 73 -0.45 19.31 -2.85
C GLY A 73 0.48 19.06 -4.02
N ARG A 74 -0.10 18.99 -5.22
CA ARG A 74 0.54 19.04 -6.53
C ARG A 74 1.79 18.14 -6.69
N ARG A 75 1.63 16.93 -7.26
CA ARG A 75 2.73 16.26 -7.98
C ARG A 75 2.69 16.68 -9.44
N THR A 76 3.29 17.82 -9.76
CA THR A 76 3.64 18.26 -11.12
C THR A 76 4.86 17.52 -11.69
N ASP A 77 5.09 16.26 -11.30
CA ASP A 77 6.34 15.55 -11.64
C ASP A 77 6.11 14.22 -12.38
N LEU A 78 4.85 13.80 -12.55
CA LEU A 78 4.51 12.74 -13.51
C LEU A 78 4.07 13.36 -14.85
N GLU A 79 4.87 14.31 -15.35
CA GLU A 79 4.97 14.48 -16.80
C GLU A 79 5.83 13.30 -17.28
N THR A 80 5.16 12.28 -17.80
CA THR A 80 5.81 11.24 -18.59
C THR A 80 6.45 11.94 -19.77
N GLY A 81 7.77 12.18 -19.68
CA GLY A 81 8.56 12.54 -20.85
C GLY A 81 8.56 11.35 -21.80
N GLU A 82 7.80 11.47 -22.88
CA GLU A 82 7.96 10.70 -24.12
C GLU A 82 9.34 10.91 -24.74
#